data_AF-A0A5Q4FBA5-F1
#
_entry.id   AF-A0A5Q4FBA5-F1
#
_cell.length_a   1.000
_cell.length_b   1.000
_cell.length_c   1.000
_cell.angle_alpha   90.00
_cell.angle_beta   90.00
_cell.angle_gamma   90.00
#
_symmetry.space_group_name_H-M   'P 1'
#
loop_
_entity.id
_entity.type
_entity.pdbx_description
1 polymer ?
#
loop_
_entity_poly.entity_id
_entity_poly.type
_entity_poly.pdbx_seq_one_letter_code
_entity_poly.pdbx_strand_id
1 'polypeptide(L)'
;CRPVAEALAMGADIIITGRVTDTGLTLAPMIHEFGWSYDQYDLMAAGTIAGHIIECGGQVSGGNFTDWERVENLEEIGFPIIEACEDGTFFVTKHEGTGGLISEMTVKEQLLYEIGNPAEYITPDCIADFTSVKVEQQGKDRVRVSGIKGYPETPTYKISASYLDGYKLTSSLVYCWPDALKKARRAGEILLARAEKLGLEFKRSRVELVGLNACNEDPFAIDRERGDLNEVEMRISVHGESRDEIDRFGREIAPLILTGPSGVTGFAGGRPRASDVVAYWPALLEKEAVEPRISLFGTL
;
A
#
# COMPACT_ATOMS: atom_id res chain seq x y z
N CYS A 1 -3.03 19.22 7.54
CA CYS A 1 -2.27 19.98 6.53
C CYS A 1 -1.97 21.42 6.98
N ARG A 2 -2.62 21.97 8.02
CA ARG A 2 -2.50 23.38 8.43
C ARG A 2 -1.07 23.97 8.44
N PRO A 3 -0.04 23.32 9.02
CA PRO A 3 1.32 23.88 9.03
C PRO A 3 1.95 24.00 7.63
N VAL A 4 1.53 23.15 6.68
CA VAL A 4 1.98 23.23 5.28
C VAL A 4 1.34 24.44 4.60
N ALA A 5 0.04 24.67 4.79
CA ALA A 5 -0.65 25.85 4.26
C ALA A 5 -0.10 27.16 4.87
N GLU A 6 0.25 27.16 6.16
CA GLU A 6 0.90 28.29 6.82
C GLU A 6 2.30 28.55 6.25
N ALA A 7 3.11 27.52 6.02
CA ALA A 7 4.41 27.68 5.39
C ALA A 7 4.31 28.26 3.96
N LEU A 8 3.31 27.84 3.17
CA LEU A 8 3.02 28.46 1.86
C LEU A 8 2.64 29.94 2.01
N ALA A 9 1.79 30.27 3.00
CA ALA A 9 1.41 31.65 3.29
C ALA A 9 2.60 32.54 3.73
N MET A 10 3.64 31.94 4.33
CA MET A 10 4.90 32.61 4.64
C MET A 10 5.81 32.82 3.42
N GLY A 11 5.41 32.36 2.23
CA GLY A 11 6.17 32.47 0.99
C GLY A 11 7.17 31.35 0.75
N ALA A 12 7.00 30.17 1.36
CA ALA A 12 7.87 29.03 1.11
C ALA A 12 7.63 28.43 -0.28
N ASP A 13 8.67 28.39 -1.12
CA ASP A 13 8.63 27.71 -2.43
C ASP A 13 8.73 26.17 -2.30
N ILE A 14 9.45 25.71 -1.27
CA ILE A 14 9.69 24.28 -1.02
C ILE A 14 9.48 24.01 0.47
N ILE A 15 8.66 23.02 0.78
CA ILE A 15 8.36 22.62 2.17
C ILE A 15 8.91 21.22 2.40
N ILE A 16 9.85 21.10 3.34
CA ILE A 16 10.32 19.83 3.87
C ILE A 16 9.61 19.60 5.20
N THR A 17 8.76 18.59 5.27
CA THR A 17 7.96 18.29 6.46
C THR A 17 8.31 16.92 7.04
N GLY A 18 7.98 16.72 8.32
CA GLY A 18 8.07 15.44 9.00
C GLY A 18 6.89 14.54 8.63
N ARG A 19 6.15 14.07 9.65
CA ARG A 19 4.93 13.29 9.39
C ARG A 19 3.81 14.22 8.92
N VAL A 20 3.30 13.96 7.72
CA VAL A 20 2.11 14.59 7.15
C VAL A 20 1.24 13.50 6.52
N THR A 21 -0.04 13.78 6.28
CA THR A 21 -0.88 12.92 5.44
C THR A 21 -0.62 13.21 3.98
N ASP A 22 -0.67 12.17 3.15
CA ASP A 22 -0.45 12.29 1.71
C ASP A 22 -1.49 13.23 1.08
N THR A 23 -2.76 13.08 1.48
CA THR A 23 -3.84 14.00 1.10
C THR A 23 -3.60 15.45 1.50
N GLY A 24 -2.85 15.66 2.59
CA GLY A 24 -2.50 16.99 3.09
C GLY A 24 -1.56 17.76 2.19
N LEU A 25 -0.79 17.06 1.34
CA LEU A 25 0.11 17.66 0.35
C LEU A 25 -0.66 18.32 -0.80
N THR A 26 -1.86 17.82 -1.11
CA THR A 26 -2.75 18.40 -2.13
C THR A 26 -3.72 19.42 -1.51
N LEU A 27 -4.25 19.12 -0.32
CA LEU A 27 -5.18 20.01 0.37
C LEU A 27 -4.54 21.35 0.76
N ALA A 28 -3.30 21.37 1.27
CA ALA A 28 -2.67 22.62 1.71
C ALA A 28 -2.50 23.67 0.60
N PRO A 29 -1.99 23.33 -0.60
CA PRO A 29 -1.97 24.26 -1.74
C PRO A 29 -3.35 24.80 -2.12
N MET A 30 -4.39 23.97 -2.10
CA MET A 30 -5.76 24.41 -2.40
C MET A 30 -6.28 25.40 -1.36
N ILE A 31 -6.02 25.14 -0.07
CA ILE A 31 -6.36 26.07 1.02
C ILE A 31 -5.62 27.40 0.84
N HIS A 32 -4.33 27.35 0.53
CA HIS A 32 -3.50 28.54 0.34
C HIS A 32 -3.96 29.40 -0.84
N GLU A 33 -4.18 28.77 -2.00
CA GLU A 33 -4.57 29.46 -3.24
C GLU A 33 -5.97 30.07 -3.14
N PHE A 34 -6.94 29.32 -2.62
CA PHE A 34 -8.35 29.73 -2.59
C PHE A 34 -8.78 30.41 -1.29
N GLY A 35 -7.89 30.51 -0.29
CA GLY A 35 -8.19 31.15 0.99
C GLY A 35 -9.29 30.45 1.79
N TRP A 36 -9.45 29.14 1.62
CA TRP A 36 -10.48 28.37 2.31
C TRP A 36 -10.30 28.39 3.83
N SER A 37 -11.41 28.52 4.56
CA SER A 37 -11.45 28.37 6.01
C SER A 37 -11.54 26.89 6.41
N TYR A 38 -10.89 26.53 7.52
CA TYR A 38 -10.85 25.15 8.01
C TYR A 38 -12.20 24.61 8.50
N ASP A 39 -13.17 25.47 8.79
CA ASP A 39 -14.55 25.10 9.14
C ASP A 39 -15.47 24.91 7.91
N GLN A 40 -14.97 25.14 6.69
CA GLN A 40 -15.66 24.81 5.45
C GLN A 40 -15.43 23.34 5.10
N TYR A 41 -16.04 22.44 5.87
CA TYR A 41 -15.73 21.00 5.81
C TYR A 41 -15.94 20.35 4.44
N ASP A 42 -16.92 20.79 3.66
CA ASP A 42 -17.11 20.31 2.27
C ASP A 42 -15.88 20.62 1.38
N LEU A 43 -15.23 21.77 1.58
CA LEU A 43 -14.01 22.16 0.86
C LEU A 43 -12.78 21.42 1.39
N MET A 44 -12.69 21.21 2.71
CA MET A 44 -11.63 20.38 3.31
C MET A 44 -11.70 18.94 2.80
N ALA A 45 -12.91 18.39 2.71
CA ALA A 45 -13.15 17.08 2.13
C ALA A 45 -12.83 17.07 0.64
N ALA A 46 -13.18 18.11 -0.12
CA ALA A 46 -12.84 18.20 -1.54
C ALA A 46 -11.34 18.09 -1.81
N GLY A 47 -10.52 18.88 -1.10
CA GLY A 47 -9.06 18.78 -1.24
C GLY A 47 -8.49 17.47 -0.69
N THR A 48 -9.12 16.89 0.34
CA THR A 48 -8.75 15.55 0.84
C THR A 48 -8.98 14.46 -0.22
N ILE A 49 -10.14 14.46 -0.88
CA ILE A 49 -10.46 13.51 -1.95
C ILE A 49 -9.55 13.74 -3.16
N ALA A 50 -9.29 14.99 -3.54
CA ALA A 50 -8.33 15.31 -4.60
C ALA A 50 -6.95 14.74 -4.28
N GLY A 51 -6.49 14.88 -3.03
CA GLY A 51 -5.25 14.28 -2.54
C GLY A 51 -5.26 12.75 -2.59
N HIS A 52 -6.33 12.12 -2.10
CA HIS A 52 -6.49 10.65 -2.14
C HIS A 52 -6.46 10.11 -3.57
N ILE A 53 -6.97 10.88 -4.53
CA ILE A 53 -6.96 10.49 -5.94
C ILE A 53 -5.55 10.49 -6.55
N ILE A 54 -4.68 11.44 -6.15
CA ILE A 54 -3.34 11.56 -6.76
C ILE A 54 -2.20 11.01 -5.90
N GLU A 55 -2.52 10.47 -4.72
CA GLU A 55 -1.56 9.69 -3.95
C GLU A 55 -1.22 8.37 -4.66
N CYS A 56 -0.18 7.67 -4.20
CA CYS A 56 0.33 6.44 -4.82
C CYS A 56 0.83 6.58 -6.28
N GLY A 57 1.04 7.80 -6.79
CA GLY A 57 1.68 8.05 -8.08
C GLY A 57 0.76 7.81 -9.28
N GLY A 58 1.11 6.85 -10.15
CA GLY A 58 0.41 6.61 -11.41
C GLY A 58 -0.88 5.76 -11.31
N GLN A 59 -1.39 5.49 -10.12
CA GLN A 59 -2.51 4.54 -9.96
C GLN A 59 -3.80 5.03 -10.66
N VAL A 60 -4.23 6.27 -10.38
CA VAL A 60 -5.42 6.83 -11.04
C VAL A 60 -5.26 7.02 -12.56
N SER A 61 -4.02 7.10 -13.05
CA SER A 61 -3.71 7.15 -14.49
C SER A 61 -3.55 5.77 -15.12
N GLY A 62 -4.02 4.70 -14.48
CA GLY A 62 -4.10 3.35 -15.04
C GLY A 62 -3.12 2.35 -14.45
N GLY A 63 -2.24 2.75 -13.52
CA GLY A 63 -1.47 1.81 -12.71
C GLY A 63 -2.39 1.02 -11.77
N ASN A 64 -2.11 -0.26 -11.53
CA ASN A 64 -2.94 -1.14 -10.69
C ASN A 64 -4.45 -1.17 -11.09
N PHE A 65 -4.77 -0.78 -12.32
CA PHE A 65 -6.13 -0.76 -12.83
C PHE A 65 -6.58 -2.17 -13.23
N THR A 66 -7.83 -2.53 -12.91
CA THR A 66 -8.36 -3.87 -13.22
C THR A 66 -8.27 -4.19 -14.72
N ASP A 67 -8.65 -3.24 -15.57
CA ASP A 67 -8.56 -3.40 -17.03
C ASP A 67 -7.23 -2.86 -17.59
N TRP A 68 -6.09 -3.23 -16.99
CA TRP A 68 -4.75 -2.73 -17.35
C TRP A 68 -4.43 -2.83 -18.85
N GLU A 69 -4.99 -3.80 -19.57
CA GLU A 69 -4.83 -3.97 -21.04
C GLU A 69 -5.35 -2.78 -21.85
N ARG A 70 -6.27 -1.98 -21.28
CA ARG A 70 -6.81 -0.77 -21.90
C ARG A 70 -5.89 0.45 -21.73
N VAL A 71 -4.84 0.31 -20.92
CA VAL A 71 -3.91 1.41 -20.61
C VAL A 71 -2.77 1.40 -21.61
N GLU A 72 -2.77 2.39 -22.50
CA GLU A 72 -1.73 2.54 -23.52
C GLU A 72 -0.41 3.07 -22.90
N ASN A 73 0.74 2.59 -23.40
CA ASN A 73 2.07 3.08 -23.03
C ASN A 73 2.32 3.09 -21.51
N LEU A 74 1.98 2.00 -20.83
CA LEU A 74 2.07 1.86 -19.38
C LEU A 74 3.52 1.99 -18.84
N GLU A 75 4.52 1.73 -19.68
CA GLU A 75 5.94 1.91 -19.39
C GLU A 75 6.35 3.38 -19.14
N GLU A 76 5.59 4.33 -19.68
CA GLU A 76 5.81 5.78 -19.57
C GLU A 76 4.53 6.46 -19.02
N ILE A 77 3.92 5.84 -18.01
CA ILE A 77 2.67 6.30 -17.40
C ILE A 77 2.79 7.75 -16.88
N GLY A 78 1.89 8.61 -17.32
CA GLY A 78 1.81 9.99 -16.85
C GLY A 78 1.28 10.07 -15.43
N PHE A 79 1.94 10.84 -14.57
CA PHE A 79 1.41 11.09 -13.22
C PHE A 79 0.20 12.03 -13.29
N PRO A 80 -0.78 11.82 -12.41
CA PRO A 80 -2.01 12.59 -12.42
C PRO A 80 -1.80 14.03 -11.97
N ILE A 81 -2.68 14.89 -12.45
CA ILE A 81 -2.74 16.32 -12.14
C ILE A 81 -4.17 16.59 -11.66
N ILE A 82 -4.27 17.36 -10.58
CA ILE A 82 -5.52 17.98 -10.14
C ILE A 82 -5.58 19.41 -10.65
N GLU A 83 -6.58 19.70 -11.45
CA GLU A 83 -6.97 21.08 -11.77
C GLU A 83 -8.14 21.46 -10.85
N ALA A 84 -7.82 22.15 -9.76
CA ALA A 84 -8.79 22.52 -8.73
C ALA A 84 -9.53 23.82 -9.05
N CYS A 85 -10.77 23.93 -8.55
CA CYS A 85 -11.58 25.14 -8.58
C CYS A 85 -11.90 25.64 -7.17
N GLU A 86 -12.14 26.94 -7.03
CA GLU A 86 -12.43 27.60 -5.75
C GLU A 86 -13.67 27.03 -5.03
N ASP A 87 -14.64 26.48 -5.77
CA ASP A 87 -15.86 25.88 -5.23
C ASP A 87 -15.69 24.43 -4.73
N GLY A 88 -14.47 23.90 -4.77
CA GLY A 88 -14.14 22.53 -4.39
C GLY A 88 -14.40 21.48 -5.48
N THR A 89 -14.89 21.89 -6.65
CA THR A 89 -14.88 21.01 -7.83
C THR A 89 -13.46 20.90 -8.38
N PHE A 90 -13.13 19.78 -9.01
CA PHE A 90 -11.82 19.62 -9.65
C PHE A 90 -11.87 18.62 -10.80
N PHE A 91 -10.82 18.66 -11.61
CA PHE A 91 -10.59 17.70 -12.68
C PHE A 91 -9.33 16.89 -12.43
N VAL A 92 -9.44 15.59 -12.64
CA VAL A 92 -8.30 14.68 -12.71
C VAL A 92 -7.90 14.60 -14.18
N THR A 93 -6.62 14.84 -14.45
CA THR A 93 -6.02 14.76 -15.78
C THR A 93 -4.59 14.22 -15.67
N LYS A 94 -3.88 14.13 -16.79
CA LYS A 94 -2.45 13.80 -16.84
C LYS A 94 -1.77 14.63 -17.92
N HIS A 95 -0.45 14.73 -17.87
CA HIS A 95 0.30 15.51 -18.87
C HIS A 95 0.11 14.94 -20.29
N GLU A 96 -0.07 15.81 -21.28
CA GLU A 96 -0.15 15.41 -22.69
C GLU A 96 1.14 14.69 -23.14
N GLY A 97 1.01 13.73 -24.06
CA GLY A 97 2.16 12.99 -24.61
C GLY A 97 2.73 11.89 -23.70
N THR A 98 2.21 11.72 -22.49
CA THR A 98 2.53 10.57 -21.61
C THR A 98 1.60 9.38 -21.86
N GLY A 99 1.98 8.20 -21.41
CA GLY A 99 1.10 7.03 -21.37
C GLY A 99 0.06 7.11 -20.25
N GLY A 100 -0.65 6.01 -20.01
CA GLY A 100 -1.72 5.95 -19.02
C GLY A 100 -3.11 6.25 -19.58
N LEU A 101 -4.10 6.12 -18.72
CA LEU A 101 -5.52 6.34 -18.98
C LEU A 101 -6.16 7.04 -17.78
N ILE A 102 -6.73 8.22 -17.98
CA ILE A 102 -7.61 8.86 -17.00
C ILE A 102 -9.06 8.66 -17.43
N SER A 103 -9.80 7.87 -16.67
CA SER A 103 -11.22 7.61 -16.91
C SER A 103 -12.03 7.57 -15.62
N GLU A 104 -13.36 7.61 -15.71
CA GLU A 104 -14.21 7.42 -14.54
C GLU A 104 -13.88 6.15 -13.76
N MET A 105 -13.52 5.07 -14.46
CA MET A 105 -13.21 3.79 -13.83
C MET A 105 -11.90 3.86 -13.05
N THR A 106 -10.86 4.46 -13.62
CA THR A 106 -9.57 4.58 -12.92
C THR A 106 -9.68 5.50 -11.71
N VAL A 107 -10.46 6.59 -11.80
CA VAL A 107 -10.77 7.47 -10.66
C VAL A 107 -11.58 6.73 -9.59
N LYS A 108 -12.61 5.95 -9.97
CA LYS A 108 -13.43 5.18 -9.02
C LYS A 108 -12.63 4.07 -8.32
N GLU A 109 -11.77 3.35 -9.04
CA GLU A 109 -10.91 2.32 -8.42
C GLU A 109 -9.94 2.93 -7.42
N GLN A 110 -9.33 4.08 -7.75
CA GLN A 110 -8.48 4.80 -6.79
C GLN A 110 -9.26 5.31 -5.58
N LEU A 111 -10.47 5.83 -5.78
CA LEU A 111 -11.33 6.26 -4.67
C LEU A 111 -11.67 5.13 -3.69
N LEU A 112 -11.71 3.88 -4.14
CA LEU A 112 -12.00 2.71 -3.30
C LEU A 112 -10.73 2.08 -2.68
N TYR A 113 -9.56 2.54 -3.10
CA TYR A 113 -8.28 2.03 -2.62
C TYR A 113 -8.05 2.36 -1.14
N GLU A 114 -7.69 1.35 -0.34
CA GLU A 114 -7.40 1.47 1.10
C GLU A 114 -8.51 2.10 1.95
N ILE A 115 -9.77 2.02 1.51
CA ILE A 115 -10.92 2.56 2.23
C ILE A 115 -11.52 1.52 3.20
N GLY A 116 -11.75 1.97 4.43
CA GLY A 116 -12.56 1.27 5.44
C GLY A 116 -14.04 1.63 5.32
N ASN A 117 -14.55 2.47 6.22
CA ASN A 117 -15.90 3.02 6.12
C ASN A 117 -15.91 4.22 5.13
N PRO A 118 -16.54 4.11 3.94
CA PRO A 118 -16.52 5.19 2.96
C PRO A 118 -17.30 6.44 3.41
N ALA A 119 -18.25 6.31 4.35
CA ALA A 119 -18.98 7.47 4.87
C ALA A 119 -18.19 8.25 5.95
N GLU A 120 -17.11 7.65 6.48
CA GLU A 120 -16.35 8.18 7.61
C GLU A 120 -14.83 8.05 7.36
N TYR A 121 -14.34 8.64 6.28
CA TYR A 121 -12.90 8.68 6.03
C TYR A 121 -12.24 9.75 6.91
N ILE A 122 -11.73 9.33 8.06
CA ILE A 122 -11.17 10.22 9.09
C ILE A 122 -9.76 10.69 8.68
N THR A 123 -9.59 12.01 8.59
CA THR A 123 -8.30 12.67 8.40
C THR A 123 -8.00 13.68 9.51
N PRO A 124 -6.77 14.23 9.60
CA PRO A 124 -6.44 15.27 10.56
C PRO A 124 -7.25 16.56 10.42
N ASP A 125 -7.70 16.90 9.21
CA ASP A 125 -8.32 18.21 8.90
C ASP A 125 -9.84 18.14 8.74
N CYS A 126 -10.41 16.98 8.40
CA CYS A 126 -11.86 16.74 8.36
C CYS A 126 -12.18 15.24 8.35
N ILE A 127 -13.47 14.88 8.38
CA ILE A 127 -13.95 13.55 7.98
C ILE A 127 -14.58 13.69 6.60
N ALA A 128 -14.09 12.96 5.61
CA ALA A 128 -14.61 13.00 4.24
C ALA A 128 -15.63 11.88 3.99
N ASP A 129 -16.72 12.22 3.30
CA ASP A 129 -17.77 11.28 2.88
C ASP A 129 -17.58 10.89 1.41
N PHE A 130 -16.96 9.74 1.17
CA PHE A 130 -16.73 9.23 -0.18
C PHE A 130 -18.04 8.83 -0.86
N THR A 131 -19.12 8.58 -0.12
CA THR A 131 -20.41 8.18 -0.70
C THR A 131 -21.12 9.34 -1.41
N SER A 132 -20.71 10.57 -1.12
CA SER A 132 -21.22 11.80 -1.75
C SER A 132 -20.57 12.14 -3.09
N VAL A 133 -19.41 11.54 -3.39
CA VAL A 133 -18.55 11.90 -4.52
C VAL A 133 -19.23 11.58 -5.85
N LYS A 134 -19.31 12.58 -6.73
CA LYS A 134 -19.77 12.43 -8.12
C LYS A 134 -18.57 12.46 -9.05
N VAL A 135 -18.44 11.43 -9.88
CA VAL A 135 -17.36 11.27 -10.86
C VAL A 135 -17.97 11.21 -12.26
N GLU A 136 -17.50 12.07 -13.17
CA GLU A 136 -18.07 12.24 -14.50
C GLU A 136 -16.96 12.42 -15.55
N GLN A 137 -16.98 11.63 -16.62
CA GLN A 137 -16.06 11.79 -17.74
C GLN A 137 -16.33 13.11 -18.47
N GLN A 138 -15.30 13.93 -18.67
CA GLN A 138 -15.38 15.25 -19.30
C GLN A 138 -14.35 15.39 -20.44
N GLY A 139 -14.25 14.35 -21.27
CA GLY A 139 -13.33 14.28 -22.41
C GLY A 139 -12.28 13.18 -22.28
N LYS A 140 -11.35 13.14 -23.25
CA LYS A 140 -10.22 12.20 -23.21
C LYS A 140 -9.29 12.58 -22.06
N ASP A 141 -8.94 11.59 -21.24
CA ASP A 141 -8.03 11.73 -20.10
C ASP A 141 -8.41 12.85 -19.12
N ARG A 142 -9.71 13.13 -19.01
CA ARG A 142 -10.23 14.20 -18.15
C ARG A 142 -11.51 13.78 -17.46
N VAL A 143 -11.46 13.77 -16.13
CA VAL A 143 -12.59 13.36 -15.29
C VAL A 143 -12.89 14.45 -14.28
N ARG A 144 -14.15 14.89 -14.22
CA ARG A 144 -14.62 15.86 -13.23
C ARG A 144 -15.07 15.15 -11.96
N VAL A 145 -14.71 15.71 -10.82
CA VAL A 145 -15.12 15.26 -9.49
C VAL A 145 -15.82 16.40 -8.75
N SER A 146 -16.97 16.11 -8.13
CA SER A 146 -17.80 17.12 -7.46
C SER A 146 -18.74 16.53 -6.42
N GLY A 147 -19.50 17.39 -5.72
CA GLY A 147 -20.57 16.97 -4.80
C GLY A 147 -20.09 16.44 -3.45
N ILE A 148 -18.82 16.65 -3.13
CA ILE A 148 -18.12 16.09 -1.97
C ILE A 148 -18.63 16.73 -0.68
N LYS A 149 -18.87 15.89 0.32
CA LYS A 149 -19.31 16.27 1.66
C LYS A 149 -18.25 15.98 2.71
N GLY A 150 -18.17 16.87 3.69
CA GLY A 150 -17.25 16.75 4.82
C GLY A 150 -17.91 17.05 6.15
N TYR A 151 -17.32 16.51 7.21
CA TYR A 151 -17.72 16.73 8.60
C TYR A 151 -16.53 17.20 9.44
N PRO A 152 -16.77 17.77 10.64
CA PRO A 152 -15.72 18.17 11.54
C PRO A 152 -14.72 17.05 11.83
N GLU A 153 -13.45 17.43 11.96
CA GLU A 153 -12.37 16.55 12.35
C GLU A 153 -12.56 15.96 13.76
N THR A 154 -11.93 14.83 14.04
CA THR A 154 -11.89 14.24 15.39
C THR A 154 -10.90 15.00 16.30
N PRO A 155 -11.03 14.90 17.65
CA PRO A 155 -10.06 15.52 18.57
C PRO A 155 -8.70 14.83 18.60
N THR A 156 -8.54 13.70 17.88
CA THR A 156 -7.33 12.87 17.88
C THR A 156 -6.69 12.80 16.49
N TYR A 157 -5.37 12.63 16.44
CA TYR A 157 -4.67 12.10 15.28
C TYR A 157 -4.64 10.56 15.30
N LYS A 158 -4.75 9.93 14.13
CA LYS A 158 -4.36 8.53 13.95
C LYS A 158 -2.85 8.47 13.76
N ILE A 159 -2.15 7.77 14.64
CA ILE A 159 -0.70 7.59 14.56
C ILE A 159 -0.34 6.16 14.15
N SER A 160 0.74 6.06 13.38
CA SER A 160 1.38 4.82 12.99
C SER A 160 2.68 4.71 13.78
N ALA A 161 2.68 3.88 14.83
CA ALA A 161 3.88 3.55 15.56
C ALA A 161 4.47 2.24 15.04
N SER A 162 5.80 2.15 15.05
CA SER A 162 6.53 0.97 14.64
C SER A 162 7.49 0.53 15.73
N TYR A 163 7.58 -0.78 15.96
CA TYR A 163 8.51 -1.36 16.93
C TYR A 163 9.18 -2.60 16.35
N LEU A 164 10.33 -2.97 16.89
CA LEU A 164 11.02 -4.21 16.52
C LEU A 164 10.32 -5.39 17.19
N ASP A 165 9.87 -6.37 16.40
CA ASP A 165 9.21 -7.60 16.85
C ASP A 165 10.05 -8.83 16.43
N GLY A 166 11.31 -8.85 16.84
CA GLY A 166 12.23 -9.95 16.56
C GLY A 166 12.65 -10.06 15.10
N TYR A 167 12.79 -11.29 14.61
CA TYR A 167 13.40 -11.60 13.32
C TYR A 167 12.52 -12.55 12.51
N LYS A 168 12.56 -12.40 11.18
CA LYS A 168 11.93 -13.31 10.25
C LYS A 168 12.90 -13.80 9.18
N LEU A 169 12.52 -14.90 8.56
CA LEU A 169 13.12 -15.38 7.34
C LEU A 169 12.03 -15.90 6.43
N THR A 170 12.05 -15.47 5.17
CA THR A 170 11.19 -15.98 4.11
C THR A 170 12.06 -16.54 2.99
N SER A 171 11.74 -17.73 2.51
CA SER A 171 12.41 -18.34 1.36
C SER A 171 11.40 -19.11 0.53
N SER A 172 11.69 -19.25 -0.77
CA SER A 172 10.88 -20.06 -1.66
C SER A 172 11.70 -21.11 -2.42
N LEU A 173 11.00 -22.17 -2.84
CA LEU A 173 11.47 -23.20 -3.75
C LEU A 173 10.33 -23.55 -4.71
N VAL A 174 10.63 -23.63 -6.00
CA VAL A 174 9.66 -23.99 -7.03
C VAL A 174 9.76 -25.47 -7.32
N TYR A 175 8.63 -26.17 -7.38
CA TYR A 175 8.56 -27.58 -7.76
C TYR A 175 7.84 -27.73 -9.09
N CYS A 176 8.48 -28.40 -10.05
CA CYS A 176 7.91 -28.67 -11.36
C CYS A 176 7.14 -30.01 -11.40
N TRP A 177 6.29 -30.10 -12.42
CA TRP A 177 5.59 -31.30 -12.85
C TRP A 177 6.53 -32.50 -13.03
N PRO A 178 6.07 -33.76 -12.81
CA PRO A 178 4.76 -34.14 -12.28
C PRO A 178 4.64 -33.88 -10.77
N ASP A 179 3.42 -33.93 -10.22
CA ASP A 179 3.17 -33.86 -8.77
C ASP A 179 3.68 -32.58 -8.07
N ALA A 180 3.75 -31.45 -8.80
CA ALA A 180 4.29 -30.18 -8.28
C ALA A 180 3.72 -29.79 -6.90
N LEU A 181 2.39 -29.87 -6.74
CA LEU A 181 1.70 -29.58 -5.49
C LEU A 181 2.11 -30.52 -4.35
N LYS A 182 2.14 -31.84 -4.62
CA LYS A 182 2.49 -32.85 -3.61
C LYS A 182 3.94 -32.68 -3.15
N LYS A 183 4.84 -32.39 -4.10
CA LYS A 183 6.25 -32.07 -3.81
C LYS A 183 6.39 -30.80 -2.97
N ALA A 184 5.70 -29.72 -3.35
CA ALA A 184 5.73 -28.45 -2.62
C ALA A 184 5.22 -28.58 -1.17
N ARG A 185 4.11 -29.29 -0.94
CA ARG A 185 3.62 -29.59 0.41
C ARG A 185 4.63 -30.38 1.22
N ARG A 186 5.16 -31.46 0.62
CA ARG A 186 6.12 -32.33 1.29
C ARG A 186 7.41 -31.59 1.64
N ALA A 187 7.83 -30.65 0.80
CA ALA A 187 9.00 -29.81 1.05
C ALA A 187 8.83 -28.95 2.31
N GLY A 188 7.69 -28.26 2.45
CA GLY A 188 7.37 -27.50 3.66
C GLY A 188 7.34 -28.37 4.92
N GLU A 189 6.70 -29.54 4.84
CA GLU A 189 6.68 -30.52 5.94
C GLU A 189 8.09 -30.96 6.36
N ILE A 190 8.97 -31.25 5.39
CA ILE A 190 10.35 -31.67 5.68
C ILE A 190 11.11 -30.56 6.41
N LEU A 191 10.94 -29.30 5.98
CA LEU A 191 11.63 -28.17 6.61
C LEU A 191 11.17 -27.95 8.05
N LEU A 192 9.86 -27.98 8.31
CA LEU A 192 9.33 -27.85 9.67
C LEU A 192 9.76 -29.02 10.56
N ALA A 193 9.75 -30.25 10.04
CA ALA A 193 10.24 -31.42 10.78
C ALA A 193 11.75 -31.35 11.07
N ARG A 194 12.55 -30.74 10.19
CA ARG A 194 13.98 -30.47 10.44
C ARG A 194 14.16 -29.43 11.53
N ALA A 195 13.38 -28.35 11.51
CA ALA A 195 13.40 -27.33 12.55
C ALA A 195 13.11 -27.93 13.93
N GLU A 196 12.08 -28.77 14.04
CA GLU A 196 11.72 -29.48 15.27
C GLU A 196 12.86 -30.38 15.77
N LYS A 197 13.46 -31.20 14.89
CA LYS A 197 14.60 -32.07 15.26
C LYS A 197 15.84 -31.30 15.71
N LEU A 198 15.98 -30.06 15.27
CA LEU A 198 17.06 -29.16 15.66
C LEU A 198 16.74 -28.37 16.95
N GLY A 199 15.52 -28.51 17.48
CA GLY A 199 15.05 -27.76 18.64
C GLY A 199 14.92 -26.25 18.37
N LEU A 200 14.63 -25.85 17.13
CA LEU A 200 14.43 -24.44 16.78
C LEU A 200 13.02 -24.00 17.18
N GLU A 201 12.92 -22.89 17.92
CA GLU A 201 11.65 -22.35 18.37
C GLU A 201 11.26 -21.12 17.54
N PHE A 202 10.01 -21.10 17.04
CA PHE A 202 9.46 -19.97 16.30
C PHE A 202 8.18 -19.49 16.98
N LYS A 203 7.99 -18.17 17.04
CA LYS A 203 6.69 -17.57 17.40
C LYS A 203 5.62 -17.98 16.40
N ARG A 204 5.96 -17.96 15.11
CA ARG A 204 5.06 -18.28 13.99
C ARG A 204 5.83 -18.92 12.85
N SER A 205 5.18 -19.83 12.14
CA SER A 205 5.66 -20.37 10.87
C SER A 205 4.50 -20.50 9.90
N ARG A 206 4.73 -20.22 8.62
CA ARG A 206 3.74 -20.36 7.55
C ARG A 206 4.37 -21.00 6.32
N VAL A 207 3.67 -21.97 5.74
CA VAL A 207 3.97 -22.51 4.42
C VAL A 207 2.84 -22.12 3.48
N GLU A 208 3.19 -21.47 2.38
CA GLU A 208 2.29 -20.97 1.36
C GLU A 208 2.60 -21.67 0.02
N LEU A 209 1.57 -21.85 -0.80
CA LEU A 209 1.70 -22.46 -2.12
C LEU A 209 1.30 -21.40 -3.15
N VAL A 210 2.31 -20.62 -3.54
CA VAL A 210 2.18 -19.51 -4.49
C VAL A 210 1.90 -20.06 -5.88
N GLY A 211 0.95 -19.42 -6.58
CA GLY A 211 0.35 -19.94 -7.81
C GLY A 211 -0.87 -20.85 -7.60
N LEU A 212 -1.17 -21.26 -6.35
CA LEU A 212 -2.35 -22.07 -6.04
C LEU A 212 -3.35 -21.35 -5.11
N ASN A 213 -2.95 -21.07 -3.88
CA ASN A 213 -3.85 -20.57 -2.83
C ASN A 213 -3.30 -19.34 -2.07
N ALA A 214 -2.12 -18.84 -2.44
CA ALA A 214 -1.48 -17.74 -1.71
C ALA A 214 -2.30 -16.42 -1.73
N CYS A 215 -3.15 -16.22 -2.73
CA CYS A 215 -4.05 -15.06 -2.83
C CYS A 215 -5.51 -15.38 -2.47
N ASN A 216 -5.79 -16.57 -1.91
CA ASN A 216 -7.13 -16.95 -1.48
C ASN A 216 -7.33 -16.59 0.00
N GLU A 217 -8.51 -16.06 0.34
CA GLU A 217 -8.90 -15.77 1.72
C GLU A 217 -8.98 -17.05 2.57
N ASP A 218 -9.41 -18.17 1.96
CA ASP A 218 -9.33 -19.50 2.57
C ASP A 218 -8.09 -20.26 2.04
N PRO A 219 -7.02 -20.41 2.85
CA PRO A 219 -5.81 -21.11 2.43
C PRO A 219 -6.05 -22.62 2.25
N PHE A 220 -7.19 -23.17 2.66
CA PHE A 220 -7.56 -24.57 2.46
C PHE A 220 -8.48 -24.77 1.25
N ALA A 221 -9.04 -23.70 0.69
CA ALA A 221 -9.81 -23.73 -0.55
C ALA A 221 -8.87 -24.01 -1.72
N ILE A 222 -8.80 -25.29 -2.11
CA ILE A 222 -8.10 -25.74 -3.30
C ILE A 222 -9.16 -26.33 -4.19
N ASP A 223 -9.36 -25.71 -5.35
CA ASP A 223 -10.13 -26.31 -6.40
C ASP A 223 -9.48 -27.65 -6.78
N ARG A 224 -10.21 -28.74 -6.55
CA ARG A 224 -9.74 -30.12 -6.78
C ARG A 224 -9.45 -30.37 -8.25
N GLU A 225 -9.99 -29.57 -9.17
CA GLU A 225 -9.73 -29.67 -10.61
C GLU A 225 -8.33 -29.18 -11.01
N ARG A 226 -7.61 -28.44 -10.14
CA ARG A 226 -6.23 -27.98 -10.37
C ARG A 226 -5.14 -29.05 -10.07
N GLY A 227 -5.47 -30.33 -10.19
CA GLY A 227 -4.60 -31.44 -9.77
C GLY A 227 -3.27 -31.56 -10.52
N ASP A 228 -3.13 -30.96 -11.70
CA ASP A 228 -1.97 -31.11 -12.59
C ASP A 228 -1.30 -29.76 -12.92
N LEU A 229 -0.77 -29.09 -11.90
CA LEU A 229 -0.05 -27.82 -12.10
C LEU A 229 1.34 -28.07 -12.69
N ASN A 230 1.72 -27.27 -13.68
CA ASN A 230 3.08 -27.26 -14.27
C ASN A 230 4.15 -26.98 -13.22
N GLU A 231 3.87 -26.06 -12.30
CA GLU A 231 4.75 -25.71 -11.20
C GLU A 231 3.97 -25.14 -10.01
N VAL A 232 4.58 -25.24 -8.82
CA VAL A 232 4.08 -24.63 -7.58
C VAL A 232 5.27 -24.06 -6.82
N GLU A 233 5.20 -22.78 -6.46
CA GLU A 233 6.18 -22.19 -5.55
C GLU A 233 5.76 -22.49 -4.09
N MET A 234 6.56 -23.29 -3.39
CA MET A 234 6.49 -23.38 -1.94
C MET A 234 7.23 -22.18 -1.36
N ARG A 235 6.54 -21.37 -0.55
CA ARG A 235 7.13 -20.29 0.23
C ARG A 235 7.00 -20.62 1.71
N ILE A 236 8.12 -20.63 2.43
CA ILE A 236 8.13 -20.82 3.87
C ILE A 236 8.61 -19.54 4.55
N SER A 237 7.88 -19.12 5.58
CA SER A 237 8.23 -17.99 6.43
C SER A 237 8.25 -18.44 7.89
N VAL A 238 9.30 -18.05 8.63
CA VAL A 238 9.41 -18.25 10.07
C VAL A 238 9.66 -16.90 10.75
N HIS A 239 9.14 -16.75 11.97
CA HIS A 239 9.25 -15.54 12.80
C HIS A 239 9.54 -15.96 14.24
N GLY A 240 10.50 -15.32 14.89
CA GLY A 240 10.90 -15.61 16.28
C GLY A 240 11.80 -14.52 16.87
N GLU A 241 12.18 -14.69 18.12
CA GLU A 241 12.99 -13.70 18.86
C GLU A 241 14.50 -13.88 18.64
N SER A 242 14.95 -15.09 18.28
CA SER A 242 16.37 -15.42 18.15
C SER A 242 16.82 -15.33 16.70
N ARG A 243 17.67 -14.34 16.40
CA ARG A 243 18.31 -14.20 15.08
C ARG A 243 19.08 -15.45 14.69
N ASP A 244 19.77 -16.07 15.65
CA ASP A 244 20.61 -17.24 15.42
C ASP A 244 19.79 -18.48 15.08
N GLU A 245 18.63 -18.67 15.72
CA GLU A 245 17.71 -19.78 15.39
C GLU A 245 17.10 -19.61 13.99
N ILE A 246 16.71 -18.38 13.64
CA ILE A 246 16.18 -18.06 12.32
C ILE A 246 17.26 -18.24 11.23
N ASP A 247 18.48 -17.76 11.47
CA ASP A 247 19.62 -17.99 10.56
C ASP A 247 20.00 -19.48 10.49
N ARG A 248 19.85 -20.23 11.59
CA ARG A 248 20.07 -21.67 11.61
C ARG A 248 19.04 -22.39 10.75
N PHE A 249 17.76 -22.01 10.83
CA PHE A 249 16.71 -22.56 9.98
C PHE A 249 16.98 -22.28 8.49
N GLY A 250 17.44 -21.07 8.14
CA GLY A 250 17.80 -20.71 6.77
C GLY A 250 18.83 -21.66 6.11
N ARG A 251 19.66 -22.34 6.92
CA ARG A 251 20.63 -23.35 6.43
C ARG A 251 19.96 -24.66 5.99
N GLU A 252 18.73 -24.94 6.38
CA GLU A 252 17.98 -26.16 5.99
C GLU A 252 17.34 -26.04 4.60
N ILE A 253 17.19 -24.81 4.07
CA ILE A 253 16.55 -24.55 2.78
C ILE A 253 17.35 -25.12 1.61
N ALA A 254 18.60 -24.67 1.45
CA ALA A 254 19.42 -25.06 0.29
C ALA A 254 19.68 -26.58 0.21
N PRO A 255 19.97 -27.31 1.30
CA PRO A 255 20.12 -28.76 1.26
C PRO A 255 18.88 -29.48 0.73
N LEU A 256 17.67 -28.93 0.90
CA LEU A 256 16.43 -29.55 0.42
C LEU A 256 16.42 -29.76 -1.10
N ILE A 257 17.22 -29.00 -1.85
CA ILE A 257 17.40 -29.16 -3.30
C ILE A 257 17.82 -30.59 -3.66
N LEU A 258 18.74 -31.16 -2.87
CA LEU A 258 19.33 -32.48 -3.12
C LEU A 258 18.88 -33.55 -2.11
N THR A 259 18.04 -33.16 -1.14
CA THR A 259 17.59 -34.05 -0.04
C THR A 259 16.08 -33.99 0.21
N GLY A 260 15.34 -33.44 -0.75
CA GLY A 260 13.88 -33.30 -0.73
C GLY A 260 13.23 -33.93 -1.97
N PRO A 261 11.97 -33.58 -2.25
CA PRO A 261 11.28 -34.02 -3.46
C PRO A 261 12.00 -33.58 -4.74
N SER A 262 11.89 -34.35 -5.82
CA SER A 262 12.57 -34.09 -7.09
C SER A 262 11.95 -32.93 -7.88
N GLY A 263 12.69 -32.39 -8.86
CA GLY A 263 12.19 -31.35 -9.77
C GLY A 263 12.13 -29.95 -9.14
N VAL A 264 13.07 -29.65 -8.25
CA VAL A 264 13.17 -28.34 -7.58
C VAL A 264 13.99 -27.35 -8.41
N THR A 265 13.50 -26.11 -8.50
CA THR A 265 14.13 -24.96 -9.17
C THR A 265 13.87 -23.67 -8.37
N GLY A 266 14.24 -22.51 -8.91
CA GLY A 266 13.96 -21.20 -8.30
C GLY A 266 14.84 -20.82 -7.10
N PHE A 267 15.97 -21.51 -6.90
CA PHE A 267 16.86 -21.35 -5.73
C PHE A 267 18.00 -20.33 -5.92
N ALA A 268 17.86 -19.39 -6.86
CA ALA A 268 18.95 -18.48 -7.28
C ALA A 268 19.32 -17.40 -6.23
N GLY A 269 18.49 -17.18 -5.21
CA GLY A 269 18.69 -16.12 -4.20
C GLY A 269 19.76 -16.40 -3.14
N GLY A 270 20.45 -17.54 -3.20
CA GLY A 270 21.43 -17.94 -2.19
C GLY A 270 20.81 -18.34 -0.86
N ARG A 271 21.63 -18.37 0.21
CA ARG A 271 21.15 -18.75 1.54
C ARG A 271 20.34 -17.60 2.16
N PRO A 272 19.06 -17.81 2.51
CA PRO A 272 18.26 -16.79 3.16
C PRO A 272 18.82 -16.50 4.56
N ARG A 273 18.70 -15.24 4.99
CA ARG A 273 19.18 -14.76 6.29
C ARG A 273 18.03 -14.13 7.07
N ALA A 274 18.13 -14.15 8.38
CA ALA A 274 17.26 -13.42 9.27
C ALA A 274 17.29 -11.92 8.95
N SER A 275 16.10 -11.32 8.88
CA SER A 275 15.89 -9.88 8.80
C SER A 275 14.99 -9.40 9.93
N ASP A 276 15.15 -8.14 10.31
CA ASP A 276 14.36 -7.55 11.40
C ASP A 276 12.89 -7.46 10.99
N VAL A 277 12.00 -7.71 11.95
CA VAL A 277 10.57 -7.46 11.80
C VAL A 277 10.27 -6.10 12.40
N VAL A 278 9.80 -5.17 11.57
CA VAL A 278 9.20 -3.92 12.03
C VAL A 278 7.69 -4.11 12.08
N ALA A 279 7.14 -4.25 13.28
CA ALA A 279 5.71 -4.44 13.51
C ALA A 279 4.99 -3.09 13.63
N TYR A 280 3.74 -3.06 13.16
CA TYR A 280 2.86 -1.90 13.17
C TYR A 280 1.98 -1.87 14.43
N TRP A 281 1.88 -0.70 15.06
CA TRP A 281 1.00 -0.42 16.18
C TRP A 281 0.14 0.83 15.88
N PRO A 282 -1.14 0.66 15.53
CA PRO A 282 -2.06 1.78 15.37
C PRO A 282 -2.47 2.33 16.74
N ALA A 283 -2.49 3.66 16.88
CA ALA A 283 -3.03 4.31 18.07
C ALA A 283 -3.67 5.66 17.73
N LEU A 284 -4.41 6.20 18.70
CA LEU A 284 -4.92 7.57 18.67
C LEU A 284 -4.08 8.44 19.61
N LEU A 285 -3.85 9.68 19.21
CA LEU A 285 -3.13 10.69 19.98
C LEU A 285 -3.97 11.96 20.03
N GLU A 286 -4.25 12.49 21.21
CA GLU A 286 -4.94 13.79 21.34
C GLU A 286 -4.17 14.87 20.58
N LYS A 287 -4.88 15.70 19.79
CA LYS A 287 -4.22 16.73 18.98
C LYS A 287 -3.45 17.74 19.83
N GLU A 288 -3.93 18.01 21.03
CA GLU A 288 -3.33 18.90 22.03
C GLU A 288 -1.97 18.39 22.55
N ALA A 289 -1.67 17.10 22.37
CA ALA A 289 -0.39 16.52 22.77
C ALA A 289 0.76 16.84 21.80
N VAL A 290 0.46 17.46 20.64
CA VAL A 290 1.45 17.76 19.59
C VAL A 290 1.31 19.19 19.11
N GLU A 291 2.41 19.93 19.13
CA GLU A 291 2.49 21.28 18.57
C GLU A 291 3.41 21.28 17.34
N PRO A 292 2.89 21.52 16.12
CA PRO A 292 3.73 21.63 14.93
C PRO A 292 4.58 22.90 15.00
N ARG A 293 5.81 22.83 14.48
CA ARG A 293 6.73 23.97 14.40
C ARG A 293 7.15 24.21 12.97
N ILE A 294 7.10 25.46 12.55
CA ILE A 294 7.50 25.90 11.21
C ILE A 294 8.78 26.73 11.35
N SER A 295 9.72 26.52 10.44
CA SER A 295 10.95 27.32 10.36
C SER A 295 11.22 27.64 8.90
N LEU A 296 11.28 28.91 8.56
CA LEU A 296 11.56 29.38 7.21
C LEU A 296 13.05 29.65 7.06
N PHE A 297 13.65 29.09 6.00
CA PHE A 297 15.06 29.28 5.68
C PHE A 297 15.18 30.01 4.34
N GLY A 298 15.71 31.23 4.36
CA GLY A 298 15.86 32.08 3.18
C GLY A 298 15.93 33.56 3.55
N THR A 299 16.44 34.39 2.64
CA THR A 299 16.42 35.85 2.79
C THR A 299 15.16 36.42 2.14
N LEU A 300 14.38 37.18 2.92
CA LEU A 300 13.31 38.06 2.43
C LEU A 300 13.83 39.04 1.36
#